data_AF-A0A0G0HRH5-F1
#
_entry.id   AF-A0A0G0HRH5-F1
#
_cell.length_a   1.000
_cell.length_b   1.000
_cell.length_c   1.000
_cell.angle_alpha   90.00
_cell.angle_beta   90.00
_cell.angle_gamma   90.00
#
_symmetry.space_group_name_H-M   'P 1'
#
loop_
_entity.id
_entity.type
_entity.pdbx_description
1 polymer ?
#
loop_
_entity_poly.entity_id
_entity_poly.type
_entity_poly.pdbx_seq_one_letter_code
_entity_poly.pdbx_strand_id
1 'polypeptide(L)'
;MATILFVPVGEMEFVPRKSAHGAKLGSVEIADTDPIRRAMIGFAPVFAGIALIVGAVYFFSSNILFFQNNNPYVFIAVSLALVYLLFAVSNTMFSSSKDMEGTVEILITLLIIFGAAYILGFRSPLAYLEKILTKEFFGIIQKSTIFLLAPIILDLSILGIIKLFTGSRNQRF
;
A
#
# COMPACT_ATOMS: atom_id res chain seq x y z
N MET A 1 6.80 -12.75 5.85
CA MET A 1 7.76 -11.67 6.19
C MET A 1 8.39 -11.87 7.56
N ALA A 2 7.63 -12.14 8.63
CA ALA A 2 8.19 -12.41 9.97
C ALA A 2 9.31 -13.47 9.99
N THR A 3 9.12 -14.61 9.32
CA THR A 3 10.13 -15.68 9.21
C THR A 3 11.42 -15.24 8.50
N ILE A 4 11.32 -14.33 7.51
CA ILE A 4 12.49 -13.79 6.78
C ILE A 4 13.33 -12.90 7.69
N LEU A 5 12.69 -12.22 8.65
CA LEU A 5 13.34 -11.37 9.64
C LEU A 5 13.77 -12.14 10.90
N PHE A 6 13.73 -13.49 10.86
CA PHE A 6 14.01 -14.38 11.98
C PHE A 6 13.19 -14.07 13.23
N VAL A 7 11.97 -13.57 13.04
CA VAL A 7 11.05 -13.29 14.14
C VAL A 7 10.26 -14.55 14.47
N PRO A 8 10.27 -15.02 15.73
CA PRO A 8 9.45 -16.14 16.13
C PRO A 8 7.96 -15.80 15.99
N VAL A 9 7.26 -16.66 15.25
CA VAL A 9 5.82 -16.60 15.07
C VAL A 9 5.17 -17.58 16.06
N GLY A 10 4.18 -17.09 16.79
CA GLY A 10 3.41 -17.85 17.76
C GLY A 10 2.25 -18.61 17.10
N GLU A 11 1.18 -18.82 17.85
CA GLU A 11 0.04 -19.60 17.35
C GLU A 11 -0.67 -18.88 16.19
N MET A 12 -1.03 -19.67 15.17
CA MET A 12 -1.84 -19.22 14.05
C MET A 12 -3.29 -19.59 14.30
N GLU A 13 -4.15 -18.60 14.42
CA GLU A 13 -5.59 -18.79 14.56
C GLU A 13 -6.27 -18.55 13.21
N PHE A 14 -6.84 -19.60 12.62
CA PHE A 14 -7.54 -19.56 11.33
C PHE A 14 -9.07 -19.50 11.49
N VAL A 15 -9.58 -19.66 12.70
CA VAL A 15 -11.03 -19.72 12.95
C VAL A 15 -11.58 -18.31 13.16
N PRO A 16 -12.54 -17.85 12.34
CA PRO A 16 -13.11 -16.53 12.50
C PRO A 16 -13.85 -16.40 13.84
N ARG A 17 -13.50 -15.38 14.63
CA ARG A 17 -14.23 -15.05 15.88
C ARG A 17 -14.98 -13.74 15.75
N LYS A 18 -16.22 -13.71 16.23
CA LYS A 18 -16.99 -12.46 16.34
C LYS A 18 -16.42 -11.62 17.49
N SER A 19 -16.05 -10.39 17.18
CA SER A 19 -15.66 -9.34 18.13
C SER A 19 -16.79 -8.32 18.24
N ALA A 20 -16.87 -7.59 19.36
CA ALA A 20 -17.83 -6.51 19.57
C ALA A 20 -17.75 -5.39 18.50
N HIS A 21 -16.66 -5.32 17.73
CA HIS A 21 -16.43 -4.31 16.69
C HIS A 21 -16.24 -4.90 15.28
N GLY A 22 -16.52 -6.20 15.06
CA GLY A 22 -16.43 -6.81 13.73
C GLY A 22 -16.11 -8.31 13.73
N ALA A 23 -15.85 -8.87 12.57
CA ALA A 23 -15.39 -10.25 12.43
C ALA A 23 -13.86 -10.30 12.37
N LYS A 24 -13.22 -10.98 13.33
CA LYS A 24 -11.79 -11.26 13.27
C LYS A 24 -11.61 -12.53 12.43
N LEU A 25 -11.07 -12.40 11.22
CA LEU A 25 -11.01 -13.49 10.22
C LEU A 25 -9.84 -14.47 10.44
N GLY A 26 -8.97 -14.16 11.39
CA GLY A 26 -7.79 -14.93 11.77
C GLY A 26 -6.69 -14.02 12.29
N SER A 27 -5.71 -14.54 13.02
CA SER A 27 -4.52 -13.80 13.41
C SER A 27 -3.34 -14.73 13.62
N VAL A 28 -2.16 -14.23 13.31
CA VAL A 28 -0.90 -14.88 13.68
C VAL A 28 -0.29 -14.03 14.78
N GLU A 29 -0.05 -14.64 15.94
CA GLU A 29 0.69 -13.95 16.99
C GLU A 29 2.15 -13.82 16.59
N ILE A 30 2.69 -12.61 16.73
CA ILE A 30 4.10 -12.34 16.54
C ILE A 30 4.67 -12.14 17.93
N ALA A 31 5.75 -12.85 18.27
CA ALA A 31 6.42 -12.67 19.55
C ALA A 31 6.89 -11.21 19.72
N ASP A 32 6.99 -10.76 20.97
CA ASP A 32 7.46 -9.41 21.28
C ASP A 32 8.84 -9.19 20.65
N THR A 33 8.85 -8.37 19.62
CA THR A 33 10.03 -8.05 18.82
C THR A 33 10.33 -6.57 18.92
N ASP A 34 11.62 -6.24 18.74
CA ASP A 34 12.12 -4.87 18.68
C ASP A 34 11.32 -4.01 17.67
N PRO A 35 11.21 -2.70 17.94
CA PRO A 35 10.42 -1.80 17.10
C PRO A 35 10.81 -1.89 15.62
N ILE A 36 12.10 -2.04 15.29
CA ILE A 36 12.63 -2.02 13.92
C ILE A 36 12.08 -3.19 13.12
N ARG A 37 12.25 -4.43 13.61
CA ARG A 37 11.69 -5.61 12.95
C ARG A 37 10.17 -5.56 12.90
N ARG A 38 9.51 -5.07 13.95
CA ARG A 38 8.04 -4.92 13.98
C ARG A 38 7.53 -3.97 12.89
N ALA A 39 8.13 -2.79 12.73
CA ALA A 39 7.74 -1.85 11.68
C ALA A 39 8.07 -2.37 10.28
N MET A 40 9.20 -3.05 10.07
CA MET A 40 9.50 -3.68 8.78
C MET A 40 8.44 -4.71 8.37
N ILE A 41 7.93 -5.49 9.33
CA ILE A 41 6.83 -6.43 9.08
C ILE A 41 5.56 -5.67 8.72
N GLY A 42 5.23 -4.62 9.47
CA GLY A 42 4.04 -3.81 9.23
C GLY A 42 4.03 -3.06 7.90
N PHE A 43 5.18 -2.56 7.44
CA PHE A 43 5.30 -1.87 6.15
C PHE A 43 5.48 -2.82 4.96
N ALA A 44 5.77 -4.09 5.18
CA ALA A 44 6.07 -5.02 4.09
C ALA A 44 4.93 -5.11 3.03
N PRO A 45 3.63 -5.17 3.40
CA PRO A 45 2.55 -5.15 2.41
C PRO A 45 2.54 -3.88 1.55
N VAL A 46 2.84 -2.73 2.15
CA VAL A 46 2.89 -1.43 1.46
C VAL A 46 4.03 -1.39 0.46
N PHE A 47 5.24 -1.78 0.87
CA PHE A 47 6.40 -1.77 -0.03
C PHE A 47 6.28 -2.81 -1.16
N ALA A 48 5.86 -4.04 -0.83
CA ALA A 48 5.57 -5.06 -1.82
C ALA A 48 4.52 -4.56 -2.82
N GLY A 49 3.54 -3.82 -2.31
CA GLY A 49 2.51 -3.19 -3.07
C GLY A 49 2.91 -2.13 -4.03
N ILE A 50 3.64 -1.13 -3.54
CA ILE A 50 4.19 -0.06 -4.37
C ILE A 50 5.06 -0.68 -5.47
N ALA A 51 5.92 -1.64 -5.13
CA ALA A 51 6.76 -2.33 -6.12
C ALA A 51 5.92 -3.04 -7.19
N LEU A 52 4.85 -3.73 -6.79
CA LEU A 52 3.95 -4.42 -7.71
C LEU A 52 3.19 -3.42 -8.61
N ILE A 53 2.64 -2.34 -8.05
CA ILE A 53 1.93 -1.28 -8.79
C ILE A 53 2.86 -0.63 -9.80
N VAL A 54 4.02 -0.16 -9.37
CA VAL A 54 4.99 0.53 -10.23
C VAL A 54 5.49 -0.42 -11.31
N GLY A 55 5.82 -1.67 -10.96
CA GLY A 55 6.26 -2.69 -11.92
C GLY A 55 5.20 -3.03 -12.96
N ALA A 56 3.95 -3.22 -12.54
CA ALA A 56 2.83 -3.53 -13.43
C ALA A 56 2.53 -2.36 -14.39
N VAL A 57 2.50 -1.12 -13.89
CA VAL A 57 2.29 0.08 -14.70
C VAL A 57 3.45 0.29 -15.67
N TYR A 58 4.69 0.10 -15.22
CA TYR A 58 5.87 0.21 -16.08
C TYR A 58 5.86 -0.83 -17.20
N PHE A 59 5.57 -2.10 -16.87
CA PHE A 59 5.47 -3.18 -17.85
C PHE A 59 4.38 -2.90 -18.88
N PHE A 60 3.20 -2.49 -18.42
CA PHE A 60 2.09 -2.14 -19.32
C PHE A 60 2.42 -0.94 -20.20
N SER A 61 2.94 0.15 -19.62
CA SER A 61 3.29 1.36 -20.37
C SER A 61 4.40 1.12 -21.39
N SER A 62 5.37 0.25 -21.09
CA SER A 62 6.47 -0.08 -22.01
C SER A 62 6.00 -0.93 -23.20
N ASN A 63 4.92 -1.69 -23.04
CA ASN A 63 4.40 -2.61 -24.07
C ASN A 63 3.08 -2.12 -24.70
N ILE A 64 2.70 -0.85 -24.50
CA ILE A 64 1.40 -0.34 -24.90
C ILE A 64 1.15 -0.45 -26.42
N LEU A 65 2.18 -0.14 -27.23
CA LEU A 65 2.11 -0.22 -28.69
C LEU A 65 1.98 -1.67 -29.18
N PHE A 66 2.61 -2.62 -28.47
CA PHE A 66 2.50 -4.05 -28.78
C PHE A 66 1.06 -4.54 -28.54
N PHE A 67 0.44 -4.18 -27.42
CA PHE A 67 -0.94 -4.59 -27.13
C PHE A 67 -1.95 -3.93 -28.07
N GLN A 68 -1.73 -2.65 -28.43
CA GLN A 68 -2.62 -1.91 -29.32
C GLN A 68 -2.60 -2.44 -30.76
N ASN A 69 -1.42 -2.80 -31.28
CA ASN A 69 -1.27 -3.23 -32.68
C ASN A 69 -1.65 -4.69 -32.94
N ASN A 70 -1.64 -5.55 -31.92
CA ASN A 70 -1.99 -6.97 -32.09
C ASN A 70 -3.50 -7.17 -32.26
N ASN A 71 -4.31 -6.75 -31.28
CA ASN A 71 -5.75 -6.94 -31.31
C ASN A 71 -6.44 -6.00 -30.30
N PRO A 72 -7.48 -5.23 -30.71
CA PRO A 72 -8.21 -4.33 -29.81
C PRO A 72 -8.83 -5.03 -28.60
N TYR A 73 -9.28 -6.28 -28.74
CA TYR A 73 -9.86 -7.04 -27.61
C TYR A 73 -8.80 -7.39 -26.56
N VAL A 74 -7.57 -7.70 -26.99
CA VAL A 74 -6.46 -7.99 -26.09
C VAL A 74 -6.06 -6.72 -25.33
N PHE A 75 -6.02 -5.57 -26.00
CA PHE A 75 -5.73 -4.29 -25.35
C PHE A 75 -6.75 -3.97 -24.25
N ILE A 76 -8.05 -4.15 -24.52
CA ILE A 76 -9.12 -3.93 -23.53
C ILE A 76 -8.98 -4.90 -22.36
N ALA A 77 -8.76 -6.20 -22.63
CA ALA A 77 -8.65 -7.21 -21.60
C ALA A 77 -7.47 -6.95 -20.65
N VAL A 78 -6.29 -6.62 -21.19
CA VAL A 78 -5.10 -6.31 -20.38
C VAL A 78 -5.30 -5.01 -19.59
N SER A 79 -5.96 -4.01 -20.17
CA SER A 79 -6.27 -2.76 -19.46
C SER A 79 -7.22 -3.00 -18.27
N LEU A 80 -8.27 -3.80 -18.45
CA LEU A 80 -9.18 -4.19 -17.37
C LEU A 80 -8.48 -5.02 -16.30
N ALA A 81 -7.61 -5.95 -16.69
CA ALA A 81 -6.81 -6.73 -15.76
C ALA A 81 -5.89 -5.83 -14.93
N LEU A 82 -5.27 -4.82 -15.53
CA LEU A 82 -4.44 -3.84 -14.82
C LEU A 82 -5.27 -3.04 -13.82
N VAL A 83 -6.44 -2.53 -14.21
CA VAL A 83 -7.34 -1.79 -13.31
C VAL A 83 -7.78 -2.66 -12.13
N TYR A 84 -8.19 -3.90 -12.39
CA TYR A 84 -8.57 -4.85 -11.34
C TYR A 84 -7.40 -5.14 -10.39
N LEU A 85 -6.20 -5.37 -10.93
CA LEU A 85 -5.01 -5.61 -10.13
C LEU A 85 -4.71 -4.41 -9.25
N LEU A 86 -4.68 -3.20 -9.79
CA LEU A 86 -4.46 -1.97 -9.02
C LEU A 86 -5.49 -1.78 -7.92
N PHE A 87 -6.77 -2.06 -8.21
CA PHE A 87 -7.85 -2.01 -7.23
C PHE A 87 -7.66 -3.04 -6.11
N ALA A 88 -7.43 -4.31 -6.45
CA ALA A 88 -7.26 -5.39 -5.48
C ALA A 88 -6.05 -5.15 -4.57
N VAL A 89 -4.92 -4.75 -5.18
CA VAL A 89 -3.66 -4.43 -4.52
C VAL A 89 -3.83 -3.23 -3.59
N SER A 90 -4.38 -2.12 -4.08
CA SER A 90 -4.67 -0.92 -3.26
C SER A 90 -5.53 -1.25 -2.05
N ASN A 91 -6.55 -2.10 -2.22
CA ASN A 91 -7.48 -2.46 -1.15
C ASN A 91 -6.99 -3.54 -0.18
N THR A 92 -5.92 -4.27 -0.53
CA THR A 92 -5.36 -5.34 0.32
C THR A 92 -4.07 -4.94 1.04
N MET A 93 -3.50 -3.78 0.69
CA MET A 93 -2.19 -3.34 1.18
C MET A 93 -2.22 -2.52 2.46
N PHE A 94 -3.41 -2.17 2.95
CA PHE A 94 -3.55 -1.55 4.26
C PHE A 94 -3.17 -2.57 5.34
N SER A 95 -2.02 -2.30 5.96
CA SER A 95 -1.52 -3.07 7.09
C SER A 95 -2.47 -2.97 8.28
N SER A 96 -2.56 -4.02 9.07
CA SER A 96 -3.42 -4.04 10.26
C SER A 96 -2.96 -2.99 11.28
N SER A 97 -3.90 -2.40 12.01
CA SER A 97 -3.58 -1.42 13.06
C SER A 97 -2.62 -1.96 14.12
N LYS A 98 -2.66 -3.28 14.39
CA LYS A 98 -1.71 -3.96 15.28
C LYS A 98 -0.30 -4.07 14.71
N ASP A 99 -0.17 -4.17 13.38
CA ASP A 99 1.13 -4.28 12.72
C ASP A 99 1.83 -2.91 12.58
N MET A 100 1.09 -1.81 12.76
CA MET A 100 1.60 -0.44 12.71
C MET A 100 1.95 0.15 14.09
N GLU A 101 1.70 -0.57 15.19
CA GLU A 101 1.81 -0.05 16.56
C GLU A 101 3.26 0.34 16.96
N GLY A 102 4.28 -0.24 16.30
CA GLY A 102 5.70 0.13 16.48
C GLY A 102 6.25 1.16 15.46
N THR A 103 5.46 1.51 14.44
CA THR A 103 5.90 2.41 13.36
C THR A 103 6.06 3.85 13.84
N VAL A 104 5.15 4.31 14.71
CA VAL A 104 5.16 5.70 15.20
C VAL A 104 6.40 5.97 16.04
N GLU A 105 6.82 5.01 16.87
CA GLU A 105 8.02 5.12 17.70
C GLU A 105 9.30 5.24 16.86
N ILE A 106 9.39 4.48 15.77
CA ILE A 106 10.50 4.60 14.80
C ILE A 106 10.46 5.92 14.07
N LEU A 107 9.29 6.36 13.61
CA LEU A 107 9.16 7.63 12.92
C LEU A 107 9.69 8.77 13.80
N ILE A 108 9.28 8.80 15.08
CA ILE A 108 9.74 9.80 16.05
C ILE A 108 11.26 9.70 16.26
N THR A 109 11.78 8.51 16.47
CA THR A 109 13.23 8.28 16.67
C THR A 109 14.04 8.75 15.47
N LEU A 110 13.59 8.41 14.25
CA LEU A 110 14.22 8.81 13.00
C LEU A 110 14.20 10.33 12.84
N LEU A 111 13.07 10.97 13.16
CA LEU A 111 12.90 12.43 13.09
C LEU A 111 13.84 13.14 14.06
N ILE A 112 14.03 12.61 15.27
CA ILE A 112 15.00 13.13 16.24
C ILE A 112 16.43 12.99 15.71
N ILE A 113 16.80 11.83 15.16
CA ILE A 113 18.15 11.60 14.60
C ILE A 113 18.42 12.55 13.43
N PHE A 114 17.49 12.67 12.48
CA PHE A 114 17.63 13.59 11.34
C PHE A 114 17.63 15.06 11.78
N GLY A 115 16.80 15.42 12.76
CA GLY A 115 16.77 16.77 13.34
C GLY A 115 18.09 17.11 14.04
N ALA A 116 18.64 16.19 14.83
CA ALA A 116 19.93 16.35 15.48
C ALA A 116 21.07 16.45 14.46
N ALA A 117 21.09 15.58 13.45
CA ALA A 117 22.09 15.63 12.37
C ALA A 117 22.03 16.98 11.62
N TYR A 118 20.83 17.49 11.35
CA TYR A 118 20.64 18.79 10.72
C TYR A 118 21.20 19.94 11.58
N ILE A 119 20.94 19.93 12.89
CA ILE A 119 21.48 20.92 13.85
C ILE A 119 23.01 20.83 13.92
N LEU A 120 23.57 19.62 13.85
CA LEU A 120 25.02 19.36 13.84
C LEU A 120 25.70 19.76 12.53
N GLY A 121 24.96 20.31 11.56
CA GLY A 121 25.51 20.78 10.29
C GLY A 121 25.82 19.68 9.29
N PHE A 122 25.35 18.44 9.52
CA PHE A 122 25.33 17.43 8.46
C PHE A 122 24.40 17.93 7.35
N ARG A 123 25.00 18.32 6.22
CA ARG A 123 24.23 18.60 5.01
C ARG A 123 23.57 17.32 4.56
N SER A 124 22.27 17.37 4.39
CA SER A 124 21.49 16.20 4.04
C SER A 124 21.96 15.62 2.70
N PRO A 125 21.92 14.29 2.53
CA PRO A 125 22.15 13.67 1.24
C PRO A 125 21.05 14.00 0.20
N LEU A 126 20.10 14.91 0.52
CA LEU A 126 19.06 15.38 -0.40
C LEU A 126 19.66 15.95 -1.70
N ALA A 127 20.87 16.53 -1.64
CA ALA A 127 21.57 17.00 -2.83
C ALA A 127 21.91 15.87 -3.83
N TYR A 128 22.01 14.62 -3.37
CA TYR A 128 22.17 13.45 -4.24
C TYR A 128 20.83 12.88 -4.73
N LEU A 129 19.72 13.17 -4.04
CA LEU A 129 18.38 12.74 -4.48
C LEU A 129 17.97 13.43 -5.76
N GLU A 130 18.38 14.69 -5.99
CA GLU A 130 18.12 15.40 -7.26
C GLU A 130 18.69 14.66 -8.47
N LYS A 131 19.76 13.86 -8.27
CA LYS A 131 20.40 13.07 -9.32
C LYS A 131 19.71 11.72 -9.55
N ILE A 132 19.00 11.20 -8.55
CA ILE A 132 18.21 9.96 -8.61
C ILE A 132 16.80 10.24 -9.14
N LEU A 133 16.25 11.42 -8.86
CA LEU A 133 14.94 11.90 -9.31
C LEU A 133 15.00 12.39 -10.77
N THR A 134 15.26 11.46 -11.69
CA THR A 134 15.27 11.75 -13.13
C THR A 134 13.87 12.05 -13.66
N LYS A 135 13.79 12.74 -14.81
CA LYS A 135 12.50 13.04 -15.49
C LYS A 135 11.68 11.78 -15.79
N GLU A 136 12.35 10.65 -16.06
CA GLU A 136 11.69 9.37 -16.29
C GLU A 136 11.01 8.85 -15.02
N PHE A 137 11.68 8.95 -13.87
CA PHE A 137 11.11 8.60 -12.58
C PHE A 137 9.87 9.45 -12.26
N PHE A 138 9.92 10.76 -12.51
CA PHE A 138 8.75 11.63 -12.37
C PHE A 138 7.61 11.24 -13.33
N GLY A 139 7.91 10.87 -14.57
CA GLY A 139 6.91 10.38 -15.53
C GLY A 139 6.25 9.08 -15.09
N ILE A 140 7.01 8.17 -14.48
CA ILE A 140 6.47 6.92 -13.91
C ILE A 140 5.58 7.23 -12.71
N ILE A 141 6.04 8.06 -11.76
CA ILE A 141 5.22 8.47 -10.60
C ILE A 141 3.92 9.11 -11.08
N GLN A 142 3.98 10.05 -12.02
CA GLN A 142 2.79 10.74 -12.53
C GLN A 142 1.79 9.76 -13.17
N LYS A 143 2.28 8.81 -13.98
CA LYS A 143 1.45 7.75 -14.56
C LYS A 143 0.82 6.89 -13.46
N SER A 144 1.61 6.40 -12.50
CA SER A 144 1.12 5.61 -11.38
C SER A 144 0.04 6.36 -10.58
N THR A 145 0.21 7.67 -10.32
CA THR A 145 -0.79 8.50 -9.65
C THR A 145 -2.11 8.57 -10.44
N ILE A 146 -2.04 8.77 -11.76
CA ILE A 146 -3.24 8.80 -12.61
C ILE A 146 -3.94 7.44 -12.62
N PHE A 147 -3.19 6.36 -12.69
CA PHE A 147 -3.74 5.00 -12.63
C PHE A 147 -4.36 4.68 -11.25
N LEU A 148 -3.79 5.20 -10.17
CA LEU A 148 -4.32 5.07 -8.81
C LEU A 148 -5.55 5.94 -8.53
N LEU A 149 -5.86 6.95 -9.36
CA LEU A 149 -7.13 7.65 -9.26
C LEU A 149 -8.32 6.74 -9.59
N ALA A 150 -8.14 5.77 -10.48
CA ALA A 150 -9.20 4.84 -10.85
C ALA A 150 -9.78 4.07 -9.65
N PRO A 151 -8.99 3.38 -8.81
CA PRO A 151 -9.53 2.71 -7.62
C PRO A 151 -10.12 3.69 -6.60
N ILE A 152 -9.50 4.87 -6.38
CA ILE A 152 -10.05 5.89 -5.46
C ILE A 152 -11.44 6.35 -5.90
N ILE A 153 -11.64 6.62 -7.19
CA ILE A 153 -12.95 7.01 -7.75
C ILE A 153 -13.95 5.87 -7.56
N LEU A 154 -13.52 4.62 -7.76
CA LEU A 154 -14.36 3.44 -7.64
C LEU A 154 -14.82 3.26 -6.18
N ASP A 155 -13.91 3.38 -5.21
CA ASP A 155 -14.21 3.30 -3.78
C ASP A 155 -15.16 4.42 -3.34
N LEU A 156 -14.90 5.67 -3.74
CA LEU A 156 -15.79 6.80 -3.46
C LEU A 156 -17.17 6.62 -4.07
N SER A 157 -17.24 6.05 -5.28
CA SER A 157 -18.51 5.77 -5.96
C SER A 157 -19.31 4.71 -5.21
N ILE A 158 -18.66 3.61 -4.79
CA ILE A 158 -19.29 2.55 -3.99
C ILE A 158 -19.79 3.12 -2.67
N LEU A 159 -18.96 3.87 -1.95
CA LEU A 159 -19.34 4.51 -0.68
C LEU A 159 -20.51 5.49 -0.86
N GLY A 160 -20.51 6.26 -1.95
CA GLY A 160 -21.61 7.16 -2.31
C GLY A 160 -22.92 6.41 -2.55
N ILE A 161 -22.88 5.30 -3.29
CA ILE A 161 -24.05 4.44 -3.55
C ILE A 161 -24.55 3.83 -2.23
N ILE A 162 -23.66 3.25 -1.42
CA ILE A 162 -24.04 2.68 -0.11
C ILE A 162 -24.66 3.76 0.77
N LYS A 163 -24.10 4.97 0.81
CA LYS A 163 -24.64 6.08 1.60
C LYS A 163 -26.03 6.52 1.11
N LEU A 164 -26.29 6.50 -0.19
CA LEU A 164 -27.63 6.77 -0.75
C LEU A 164 -28.65 5.70 -0.30
N PHE A 165 -28.29 4.42 -0.37
CA PHE A 165 -29.16 3.32 0.04
C PHE A 165 -29.36 3.24 1.58
N THR A 166 -28.33 3.53 2.37
CA THR A 166 -28.36 3.40 3.83
C THR A 166 -28.86 4.68 4.51
N GLY A 167 -28.59 5.85 3.93
CA GLY A 167 -29.11 7.15 4.37
C GLY A 167 -30.63 7.27 4.27
N SER A 168 -31.27 6.49 3.39
CA SER A 168 -32.74 6.37 3.33
C SER A 168 -33.34 5.60 4.52
N ARG A 169 -32.54 4.89 5.32
CA ARG A 169 -33.03 3.98 6.36
C ARG A 169 -32.93 4.54 7.79
N ASN A 170 -32.23 5.66 7.98
CA ASN A 170 -31.91 6.22 9.30
C ASN A 170 -32.90 7.29 9.82
N GLN A 171 -34.11 7.38 9.24
CA GLN A 171 -35.18 8.29 9.71
C GLN A 171 -36.40 7.57 10.31
N ARG A 172 -36.30 6.28 10.61
CA ARG A 172 -37.33 5.55 11.35
C ARG A 172 -36.64 4.64 12.34
N PHE A 173 -36.48 5.09 13.58
CA PHE A 173 -36.71 4.38 14.85
C PHE A 173 -36.25 5.28 15.99
#